data_AF-A0A8K0CER4-F1
#
_entry.id   AF-A0A8K0CER4-F1
#
_cell.length_a   1.000
_cell.length_b   1.000
_cell.length_c   1.000
_cell.angle_alpha   90.00
_cell.angle_beta   90.00
_cell.angle_gamma   90.00
#
_symmetry.space_group_name_H-M   'P 1'
#
loop_
_entity.id
_entity.type
_entity.pdbx_description
1 polymer ?
#
loop_
_entity_poly.entity_id
_entity_poly.type
_entity_poly.pdbx_seq_one_letter_code
_entity_poly.pdbx_strand_id
1 'polypeptide(L)'
;MKAVFVLSLFLFVAALAADTSDQEDDFKCKVGVYYQENKCNTCWCETYGLACHMMACKSHEDPKLVNCEKGTTWKEDCEQCWCTVGGTICTTNCGKVREMHRN
;
A
#
# COMPACT_ATOMS: atom_id res chain seq x y z
N MET A 1 -38.48 5.50 32.61
CA MET A 1 -37.69 4.25 32.60
C MET A 1 -37.46 3.65 31.21
N LYS A 2 -38.22 4.01 30.16
CA LYS A 2 -37.95 3.55 28.77
C LYS A 2 -36.83 4.34 28.07
N ALA A 3 -36.70 5.64 28.37
CA ALA A 3 -35.70 6.52 27.76
C ALA A 3 -34.24 6.17 28.10
N VAL A 4 -33.98 5.65 29.31
CA VAL A 4 -32.62 5.29 29.77
C VAL A 4 -32.07 4.06 29.02
N PHE A 5 -32.94 3.08 28.74
CA PHE A 5 -32.59 1.87 27.97
C PHE A 5 -32.29 2.17 26.50
N VAL A 6 -33.01 3.15 25.93
CA VAL A 6 -32.80 3.57 24.55
C VAL A 6 -31.47 4.29 24.40
N LEU A 7 -31.15 5.21 25.32
CA LEU A 7 -29.86 5.91 25.34
C LEU A 7 -28.65 4.97 25.54
N SER A 8 -28.77 3.93 26.36
CA SER A 8 -27.66 2.98 26.55
C SER A 8 -27.43 2.09 25.33
N LEU A 9 -28.50 1.68 24.63
CA LEU A 9 -28.39 0.93 23.37
C LEU A 9 -27.72 1.74 22.26
N PHE A 10 -28.06 3.03 22.15
CA PHE A 10 -27.45 3.92 21.16
C PHE A 10 -25.94 4.10 21.37
N LEU A 11 -25.47 4.17 22.62
CA LEU A 11 -24.04 4.26 22.92
C LEU A 11 -23.29 2.96 22.59
N PHE A 12 -23.90 1.80 22.82
CA PHE A 12 -23.32 0.51 22.46
C PHE A 12 -23.20 0.32 20.95
N VAL A 13 -24.21 0.75 20.17
CA VAL A 13 -24.16 0.68 18.70
C VAL A 13 -23.09 1.62 18.13
N ALA A 14 -22.92 2.81 18.70
CA ALA A 14 -21.86 3.74 18.27
C ALA A 14 -20.45 3.19 18.55
N ALA A 15 -20.25 2.49 19.68
CA ALA A 15 -18.98 1.86 20.00
C ALA A 15 -18.63 0.71 19.03
N LEU A 16 -19.63 -0.05 18.57
CA LEU A 16 -19.44 -1.12 17.58
C LEU A 16 -19.22 -0.59 16.15
N ALA A 17 -19.62 0.66 15.86
CA ALA A 17 -19.43 1.30 14.56
C ALA A 17 -18.11 2.07 14.43
N ALA A 18 -17.29 2.13 15.48
CA ALA A 18 -16.09 2.96 15.53
C ALA A 18 -14.85 2.34 14.84
N ASP A 19 -14.84 1.03 14.58
CA ASP A 19 -13.68 0.31 14.02
C ASP A 19 -13.84 -0.05 12.54
N THR A 20 -14.45 0.82 11.74
CA THR A 20 -14.32 0.79 10.28
C THR A 20 -13.71 2.12 9.82
N SER A 21 -12.53 2.46 10.33
CA SER A 21 -11.72 3.44 9.62
C SER A 21 -11.12 2.71 8.42
N ASP A 22 -11.67 2.98 7.24
CA ASP A 22 -10.96 2.69 6.00
C ASP A 22 -9.64 3.42 6.09
N GLN A 23 -8.58 2.70 6.44
CA GLN A 23 -7.23 3.24 6.49
C GLN A 23 -6.82 3.53 5.05
N GLU A 24 -7.16 4.74 4.60
CA GLU A 24 -6.72 5.30 3.32
C GLU A 24 -5.19 5.26 3.34
N ASP A 25 -4.60 4.39 2.51
CA ASP A 25 -3.14 4.34 2.43
C ASP A 25 -2.67 5.65 1.81
N ASP A 26 -1.96 6.47 2.61
CA ASP A 26 -1.48 7.81 2.22
C ASP A 26 -0.33 7.75 1.20
N PHE A 27 -0.22 6.66 0.44
CA PHE A 27 0.81 6.54 -0.57
C PHE A 27 0.54 7.53 -1.71
N LYS A 28 1.46 8.48 -1.88
CA LYS A 28 1.52 9.39 -3.03
C LYS A 28 2.85 9.20 -3.74
N CYS A 29 2.80 8.84 -5.02
CA CYS A 29 3.99 8.73 -5.84
C CYS A 29 4.50 10.11 -6.27
N LYS A 30 5.77 10.18 -6.67
CA LYS A 30 6.41 11.40 -7.18
C LYS A 30 6.83 11.23 -8.63
N VAL A 31 6.46 12.20 -9.49
CA VAL A 31 6.87 12.23 -10.90
C VAL A 31 8.40 12.20 -11.01
N GLY A 32 8.91 11.38 -11.93
CA GLY A 32 10.34 11.15 -12.13
C GLY A 32 10.97 10.15 -11.15
N VAL A 33 10.20 9.60 -10.19
CA VAL A 33 10.61 8.47 -9.36
C VAL A 33 9.99 7.19 -9.92
N TYR A 34 10.81 6.15 -10.02
CA TYR A 34 10.36 4.82 -10.40
C TYR A 34 10.08 3.98 -9.16
N TYR A 35 9.11 3.09 -9.30
CA TYR A 35 8.62 2.24 -8.24
C TYR A 35 8.54 0.78 -8.71
N GLN A 36 8.55 -0.13 -7.76
CA GLN A 36 8.31 -1.54 -7.98
C GLN A 36 7.18 -2.01 -7.07
N GLU A 37 6.13 -2.55 -7.68
CA GLU A 37 5.01 -3.17 -6.98
C GLU A 37 5.31 -4.66 -6.79
N ASN A 38 5.13 -5.14 -5.55
CA ASN A 38 5.23 -6.55 -5.18
C ASN A 38 6.53 -7.20 -5.67
N LYS A 39 7.64 -6.45 -5.61
CA LYS A 39 8.98 -6.84 -6.12
C LYS A 39 8.98 -7.36 -7.56
N CYS A 40 8.03 -6.91 -8.38
CA CYS A 40 7.79 -7.44 -9.71
C CYS A 40 7.42 -6.35 -10.73
N ASN A 41 6.22 -5.79 -10.61
CA ASN A 41 5.68 -4.85 -11.59
C ASN A 41 6.46 -3.54 -11.52
N THR A 42 6.99 -3.09 -12.65
CA THR A 42 7.69 -1.80 -12.72
C THR A 42 6.65 -0.70 -12.93
N CYS A 43 6.76 0.33 -12.12
CA CYS A 43 5.78 1.41 -12.05
C CYS A 43 6.46 2.78 -12.16
N TRP A 44 5.68 3.76 -12.62
CA TRP A 44 6.09 5.15 -12.72
C TRP A 44 4.92 6.05 -12.28
N CYS A 45 5.26 7.25 -11.81
CA CYS A 45 4.27 8.20 -11.37
C CYS A 45 3.87 9.13 -12.51
N GLU A 46 2.59 9.11 -12.84
CA GLU A 46 1.92 10.03 -13.76
C GLU A 46 1.18 11.12 -12.98
N THR A 47 0.65 12.13 -13.69
CA THR A 47 -0.15 13.20 -13.08
C THR A 47 -1.36 12.69 -12.28
N TYR A 48 -1.90 11.53 -12.65
CA TYR A 48 -3.10 10.94 -12.04
C TYR A 48 -2.82 9.83 -11.03
N GLY A 49 -1.55 9.54 -10.75
CA GLY A 49 -1.14 8.51 -9.81
C GLY A 49 -0.17 7.49 -10.38
N LEU A 50 -0.05 6.36 -9.69
CA LEU A 50 0.90 5.31 -10.03
C LEU A 50 0.38 4.47 -11.21
N ALA A 51 1.18 4.34 -12.26
CA ALA A 51 0.93 3.43 -13.37
C ALA A 51 1.98 2.30 -13.34
N CYS A 52 1.53 1.06 -13.53
CA CYS A 52 2.39 -0.13 -13.47
C CYS A 52 2.26 -0.97 -14.75
N HIS A 53 3.36 -1.59 -15.17
CA HIS A 53 3.28 -2.73 -16.10
C HIS A 53 2.57 -3.91 -15.42
N MET A 54 1.68 -4.59 -16.14
CA MET A 54 1.05 -5.82 -15.66
C MET A 54 1.87 -7.04 -16.12
N MET A 55 2.83 -7.47 -15.30
CA MET A 55 3.65 -8.65 -15.54
C MET A 55 3.00 -9.89 -14.92
N ALA A 56 3.32 -11.08 -15.43
CA ALA A 56 2.93 -12.34 -14.80
C ALA A 56 3.83 -12.60 -13.57
N CYS A 57 3.46 -12.00 -12.43
CA CYS A 57 4.26 -12.05 -11.22
C CYS A 57 4.09 -13.38 -10.46
N LYS A 58 5.23 -13.99 -10.11
CA LYS A 58 5.26 -15.07 -9.12
C LYS A 58 5.14 -14.57 -7.68
N SER A 59 5.09 -13.26 -7.45
CA SER A 59 5.05 -12.66 -6.11
C SER A 59 3.84 -13.09 -5.26
N HIS A 60 2.79 -13.65 -5.87
CA HIS A 60 1.73 -14.35 -5.14
C HIS A 60 2.25 -15.57 -4.32
N GLU A 61 3.44 -16.07 -4.62
CA GLU A 61 4.12 -17.12 -3.85
C GLU A 61 4.77 -16.58 -2.56
N ASP A 62 4.94 -15.26 -2.42
CA ASP A 62 5.36 -14.61 -1.17
C ASP A 62 4.19 -13.82 -0.57
N PRO A 63 3.45 -14.40 0.39
CA PRO A 63 2.32 -13.74 1.02
C PRO A 63 2.66 -12.40 1.65
N LYS A 64 3.93 -12.14 2.01
CA LYS A 64 4.33 -10.89 2.66
C LYS A 64 4.29 -9.70 1.71
N LEU A 65 4.39 -9.93 0.40
CA LEU A 65 4.33 -8.87 -0.60
C LEU A 65 2.90 -8.35 -0.78
N VAL A 66 1.89 -9.21 -0.60
CA VAL A 66 0.48 -8.86 -0.82
C VAL A 66 -0.27 -8.63 0.51
N ASN A 67 0.16 -9.28 1.58
CA ASN A 67 -0.47 -9.21 2.92
C ASN A 67 0.43 -8.49 3.94
N CYS A 68 0.82 -7.26 3.62
CA CYS A 68 1.48 -6.36 4.57
C CYS A 68 0.43 -5.55 5.37
N GLU A 69 0.85 -4.91 6.47
CA GLU A 69 -0.03 -4.05 7.27
C GLU A 69 -0.27 -2.72 6.56
N LYS A 70 -1.50 -2.48 6.09
CA LYS A 70 -1.86 -1.31 5.27
C LYS A 70 -1.45 0.01 5.94
N GLY A 71 -0.97 0.96 5.16
CA GLY A 71 -0.53 2.27 5.64
C GLY A 71 0.83 2.26 6.36
N THR A 72 1.43 1.09 6.60
CA THR A 72 2.80 1.03 7.11
C THR A 72 3.81 1.43 6.05
N THR A 73 4.92 2.00 6.52
CA THR A 73 6.06 2.37 5.69
C THR A 73 7.33 1.87 6.35
N TRP A 74 8.28 1.42 5.54
CA TRP A 74 9.56 0.94 6.03
C TRP A 74 10.64 1.18 4.99
N LYS A 75 11.89 1.03 5.42
CA LYS A 75 13.05 1.16 4.56
C LYS A 75 13.69 -0.21 4.36
N GLU A 76 13.90 -0.61 3.12
CA GLU A 76 14.70 -1.79 2.76
C GLU A 76 15.96 -1.32 2.06
N ASP A 77 17.12 -1.49 2.71
CA ASP A 77 18.40 -0.94 2.24
C ASP A 77 18.33 0.56 1.96
N CYS A 78 18.23 0.95 0.69
CA CYS A 78 18.08 2.34 0.27
C CYS A 78 16.68 2.66 -0.29
N GLU A 79 15.84 1.65 -0.46
CA GLU A 79 14.48 1.78 -0.97
C GLU A 79 13.54 2.20 0.16
N GLN A 80 12.67 3.16 -0.13
CA GLN A 80 11.52 3.45 0.72
C GLN A 80 10.34 2.62 0.21
N CYS A 81 9.67 1.91 1.12
CA CYS A 81 8.55 1.05 0.82
C CYS A 81 7.29 1.48 1.59
N TRP A 82 6.15 1.16 0.99
CA TRP A 82 4.80 1.39 1.51
C TRP A 82 3.97 0.13 1.36
N CYS A 83 3.09 -0.12 2.32
CA CYS A 83 2.03 -1.12 2.18
C CYS A 83 0.72 -0.42 1.81
N THR A 84 0.22 -0.72 0.61
CA THR A 84 -1.04 -0.22 0.09
C THR A 84 -2.09 -1.33 0.09
N VAL A 85 -3.31 -1.02 -0.35
CA VAL A 85 -4.35 -2.05 -0.55
C VAL A 85 -3.91 -3.15 -1.54
N GLY A 86 -3.04 -2.84 -2.51
CA GLY A 86 -2.54 -3.78 -3.52
C GLY A 86 -1.28 -4.56 -3.11
N GLY A 87 -0.77 -4.33 -1.89
CA GLY A 87 0.48 -4.90 -1.40
C GLY A 87 1.61 -3.87 -1.32
N THR A 88 2.83 -4.34 -1.51
CA THR A 88 4.04 -3.51 -1.35
C THR A 88 4.33 -2.65 -2.59
N ILE A 89 4.63 -1.37 -2.37
CA ILE A 89 5.20 -0.47 -3.37
C ILE A 89 6.53 0.06 -2.84
N CYS A 90 7.63 -0.07 -3.59
CA CYS A 90 8.95 0.41 -3.17
C CYS A 90 9.59 1.32 -4.22
N THR A 91 10.32 2.36 -3.83
CA THR A 91 11.13 3.16 -4.77
C THR A 91 12.27 2.32 -5.34
N THR A 92 12.58 2.44 -6.63
CA THR A 92 13.76 1.79 -7.22
C THR A 92 14.91 2.79 -7.35
N ASN A 93 15.59 3.13 -6.24
CA ASN A 93 16.60 4.20 -6.24
C ASN A 93 17.99 3.81 -5.72
N CYS A 94 18.30 2.52 -5.61
CA CYS A 94 19.61 2.07 -5.13
C CYS A 94 20.69 2.06 -6.19
N GLY A 95 21.06 3.22 -6.79
CA GLY A 95 22.26 3.35 -7.64
C GLY A 95 22.39 2.33 -8.77
N LYS A 96 21.33 1.56 -9.01
CA LYS A 96 21.20 0.48 -9.95
C LYS A 96 20.15 0.97 -10.92
N VAL A 97 20.60 1.81 -11.85
CA VAL A 97 20.18 1.64 -13.23
C VAL A 97 20.59 0.20 -13.56
N ARG A 98 19.76 -0.79 -13.22
CA ARG A 98 20.02 -2.19 -13.55
C ARG A 98 20.07 -2.24 -15.07
N GLU A 99 21.29 -2.25 -15.60
CA GLU A 99 21.76 -2.96 -16.79
C GLU A 99 20.66 -3.55 -17.71
N MET A 100 19.72 -2.74 -18.19
CA MET A 100 18.68 -3.14 -19.14
C MET A 100 19.15 -3.01 -20.60
N HIS A 101 20.47 -3.10 -20.82
CA HIS A 101 21.12 -3.14 -22.13
C HIS A 101 22.33 -4.09 -22.16
N ARG A 102 22.22 -5.29 -21.57
CA ARG A 102 23.18 -6.37 -21.89
C ARG A 102 22.51 -7.75 -21.88
N ASN A 103 21.92 -8.09 -23.02
CA ASN A 103 22.18 -9.32 -23.75
C ASN A 103 21.66 -9.19 -25.18
#